data_AF-A0A7C2VAL8-F1
#
_entry.id   AF-A0A7C2VAL8-F1
#
_cell.length_a   1.000
_cell.length_b   1.000
_cell.length_c   1.000
_cell.angle_alpha   90.00
_cell.angle_beta   90.00
_cell.angle_gamma   90.00
#
_symmetry.space_group_name_H-M   'P 1'
#
loop_
_entity.id
_entity.type
_entity.pdbx_description
1 polymer ?
#
loop_
_entity_poly.entity_id
_entity_poly.type
_entity_poly.pdbx_seq_one_letter_code
_entity_poly.pdbx_strand_id
1 'polypeptide(L)' 'MREFFKAFLDVHFKKPVEVSQSYVRDLLILSLFLDYFGLDNPLGIYALDLYPYLLEEFHLWHKTLGMEKSGLDFLPCC' A
#
# COMPACT_ATOMS: atom_id res chain seq x y z
N MET A 1 -5.14 31.81 18.95
CA MET A 1 -6.22 31.73 17.93
C MET A 1 -5.74 31.09 16.62
N ARG A 2 -4.65 31.57 16.01
CA ARG A 2 -4.11 31.02 14.74
C ARG A 2 -3.71 29.53 14.81
N GLU A 3 -3.02 29.13 15.89
CA GLU A 3 -2.62 27.72 16.08
C GLU A 3 -3.82 26.78 16.25
N PHE A 4 -4.89 27.23 16.91
CA PHE A 4 -6.12 26.47 17.07
C PHE A 4 -6.84 26.27 15.72
N PHE A 5 -6.94 27.32 14.90
CA PHE A 5 -7.49 27.22 13.55
C PHE A 5 -6.68 26.28 12.65
N LYS A 6 -5.36 26.33 12.74
CA LYS A 6 -4.48 25.43 11.98
C LYS A 6 -4.66 23.98 12.39
N ALA A 7 -4.69 23.70 13.70
CA ALA A 7 -4.93 22.35 14.22
C ALA A 7 -6.32 21.82 13.80
N PHE A 8 -7.34 22.66 13.86
CA PHE A 8 -8.69 22.32 13.40
C PHE A 8 -8.71 21.98 11.90
N LEU A 9 -8.07 22.80 11.06
CA LEU A 9 -7.99 22.56 9.62
C LEU A 9 -7.21 21.28 9.30
N ASP A 10 -6.09 21.03 9.97
CA ASP A 10 -5.27 19.83 9.77
C ASP A 10 -6.06 18.56 10.13
N VAL A 11 -6.81 18.57 11.23
CA VAL A 11 -7.62 17.42 11.66
C VAL A 11 -8.80 17.17 10.71
N HIS A 12 -9.50 18.22 10.28
CA HIS A 12 -10.73 18.05 9.49
C HIS A 12 -10.51 17.86 7.99
N PHE A 13 -9.45 18.44 7.42
CA PHE A 13 -9.25 18.43 5.97
C PHE A 13 -8.03 17.64 5.54
N LYS A 14 -6.90 17.80 6.23
CA LYS A 14 -5.65 17.15 5.82
C LYS A 14 -5.61 15.66 6.19
N LYS A 15 -5.91 15.35 7.46
CA LYS A 15 -5.85 13.98 7.97
C LYS A 15 -6.76 12.99 7.23
N PRO A 16 -8.04 13.31 6.93
CA PRO A 16 -8.91 12.37 6.23
C PRO A 16 -8.42 12.06 4.81
N VAL A 17 -7.85 13.06 4.13
CA VAL A 17 -7.27 12.89 2.79
C VAL A 17 -6.04 11.99 2.85
N GLU A 18 -5.14 12.21 3.81
CA GLU A 18 -3.96 11.35 4.02
C GLU A 18 -4.36 9.88 4.25
N VAL A 19 -5.37 9.65 5.09
CA VAL A 19 -5.86 8.29 5.40
C VAL A 19 -6.48 7.65 4.16
N SER A 20 -7.31 8.38 3.41
CA SER A 20 -7.92 7.87 2.18
C SER A 20 -6.88 7.51 1.12
N GLN A 21 -5.85 8.36 0.94
CA GLN A 21 -4.75 8.10 0.02
C GLN A 21 -3.95 6.86 0.42
N SER A 22 -3.64 6.71 1.72
CA SER A 22 -2.96 5.50 2.22
C SER A 22 -3.78 4.26 1.94
N TYR A 23 -5.08 4.29 2.28
CA TYR A 23 -5.98 3.15 2.07
C TYR A 23 -6.06 2.74 0.58
N VAL A 24 -6.17 3.71 -0.32
CA VAL A 24 -6.20 3.44 -1.77
C VAL A 24 -4.86 2.85 -2.24
N ARG A 25 -3.72 3.41 -1.80
CA ARG A 25 -2.40 2.87 -2.12
C ARG A 25 -2.26 1.41 -1.64
N ASP A 26 -2.66 1.14 -0.41
CA ASP A 26 -2.54 -0.18 0.20
C ASP A 26 -3.41 -1.22 -0.52
N LEU A 27 -4.63 -0.83 -0.95
CA LEU A 27 -5.50 -1.65 -1.78
C LEU A 27 -4.93 -1.91 -3.18
N LEU A 28 -4.29 -0.91 -3.80
CA LEU A 28 -3.69 -1.06 -5.13
C LEU A 28 -2.52 -2.06 -5.09
N ILE A 29 -1.62 -1.92 -4.11
CA ILE A 29 -0.50 -2.85 -3.93
C ILE A 29 -1.05 -4.26 -3.64
N LEU A 30 -2.02 -4.40 -2.73
CA LEU A 30 -2.64 -5.69 -2.47
C LEU A 30 -3.21 -6.31 -3.74
N SER A 31 -3.99 -5.54 -4.51
CA SER A 31 -4.66 -6.01 -5.74
C SER A 31 -3.68 -6.52 -6.79
N LEU A 32 -2.53 -5.86 -6.92
CA LEU A 32 -1.47 -6.27 -7.85
C LEU A 32 -0.73 -7.53 -7.37
N PHE A 33 -0.67 -7.78 -6.06
CA PHE A 33 0.07 -8.89 -5.48
C PHE A 33 -0.84 -10.02 -4.96
N LEU A 34 -2.12 -10.09 -5.37
CA LEU A 34 -3.09 -11.10 -4.91
C LEU A 34 -2.66 -12.55 -5.18
N ASP A 35 -2.08 -12.81 -6.37
CA ASP A 35 -1.62 -14.15 -6.79
C ASP A 35 -0.71 -14.80 -5.74
N TYR A 36 0.04 -13.96 -5.06
CA TYR A 36 1.05 -14.33 -4.10
C TYR A 36 0.51 -14.65 -2.71
N PHE A 37 -0.70 -14.21 -2.42
CA PHE A 37 -1.45 -14.65 -1.25
C PHE A 37 -2.30 -15.89 -1.57
N GLY A 38 -2.14 -16.48 -2.75
CA GLY A 38 -2.94 -17.60 -3.24
C GLY A 38 -4.38 -17.20 -3.59
N LEU A 39 -4.61 -15.91 -3.88
CA LEU A 39 -5.90 -15.37 -4.30
C LEU A 39 -5.90 -15.12 -5.79
N ASP A 40 -7.06 -15.28 -6.43
CA ASP A 40 -7.21 -14.96 -7.85
C ASP A 40 -6.97 -13.46 -8.10
N ASN A 41 -6.01 -13.14 -8.97
CA ASN A 41 -5.69 -11.76 -9.33
C ASN A 41 -6.32 -11.35 -10.68
N PRO A 42 -7.35 -10.50 -10.68
CA PRO A 42 -7.95 -10.03 -11.93
C PRO A 42 -7.03 -9.09 -12.71
N LEU A 43 -6.03 -8.48 -12.06
CA LEU A 43 -5.10 -7.53 -12.67
C LEU A 43 -3.77 -8.17 -13.09
N GLY A 44 -3.47 -9.38 -12.62
CA GLY A 44 -2.12 -9.96 -12.67
C GLY A 44 -1.50 -9.92 -14.07
N ILE A 45 -2.12 -10.61 -15.03
CA ILE A 45 -1.63 -10.67 -16.42
C ILE A 45 -1.57 -9.28 -17.09
N TYR A 46 -2.54 -8.41 -16.79
CA TYR A 46 -2.64 -7.09 -17.42
C TYR A 46 -1.64 -6.08 -16.88
N ALA A 47 -1.08 -6.33 -15.69
CA ALA A 47 -0.22 -5.42 -14.97
C ALA A 47 1.19 -5.97 -14.71
N LEU A 48 1.59 -7.08 -15.34
CA LEU A 48 2.90 -7.72 -15.15
C LEU A 48 4.07 -6.74 -15.32
N ASP A 49 3.97 -5.82 -16.28
CA ASP A 49 4.99 -4.82 -16.57
C ASP A 49 5.25 -3.86 -15.38
N LEU A 50 4.29 -3.71 -14.47
CA LEU A 50 4.39 -2.84 -13.31
C LEU A 50 5.14 -3.49 -12.14
N TYR A 51 5.20 -4.82 -12.09
CA TYR A 51 5.73 -5.55 -10.93
C TYR A 51 7.18 -5.15 -10.60
N PRO A 52 8.11 -5.04 -11.57
CA PRO A 52 9.50 -4.66 -11.27
C PRO A 52 9.63 -3.29 -10.61
N TYR A 53 8.75 -2.36 -10.97
CA TYR A 53 8.77 -0.99 -10.45
C TYR A 53 8.14 -0.88 -9.06
N LEU A 54 7.30 -1.83 -8.69
CA LEU A 54 6.53 -1.81 -7.45
C LEU A 54 7.11 -2.71 -6.35
N LEU A 55 8.24 -3.40 -6.61
CA LEU A 55 8.88 -4.27 -5.62
C LEU A 55 9.29 -3.53 -4.34
N GLU A 56 9.83 -2.31 -4.47
CA GLU A 56 10.21 -1.50 -3.30
C GLU A 56 8.99 -1.04 -2.50
N GLU A 57 7.93 -0.61 -3.19
CA GLU A 57 6.67 -0.23 -2.55
C GLU A 57 5.99 -1.42 -1.88
N PHE A 58 6.05 -2.59 -2.48
CA PHE A 58 5.60 -3.84 -1.86
C PHE A 58 6.37 -4.16 -0.59
N HIS A 59 7.70 -3.94 -0.58
CA HIS A 59 8.53 -4.12 0.62
C HIS A 59 8.11 -3.20 1.76
N LEU A 60 7.90 -1.92 1.46
CA LEU A 60 7.46 -0.95 2.45
C LEU A 60 6.06 -1.29 2.96
N TRP A 61 5.13 -1.61 2.05
CA TRP A 61 3.76 -1.97 2.38
C TRP A 61 3.67 -3.21 3.27
N HIS A 62 4.32 -4.33 2.93
CA HIS A 62 4.21 -5.53 3.76
C HIS A 62 4.78 -5.33 5.17
N LYS A 63 5.80 -4.45 5.32
CA LYS A 63 6.33 -4.06 6.63
C LYS A 63 5.31 -3.28 7.45
N THR A 64 4.51 -2.41 6.82
CA THR A 64 3.42 -1.71 7.53
C THR A 64 2.34 -2.67 8.04
N LEU A 65 2.19 -3.84 7.41
CA LEU A 65 1.30 -4.90 7.86
C LEU A 65 1.88 -5.74 9.02
N GLY A 66 3.15 -5.52 9.39
CA GLY A 66 3.82 -6.29 10.44
C GLY A 66 4.21 -7.71 10.02
N MET A 67 4.32 -7.98 8.71
CA MET A 67 4.77 -9.28 8.20
C MET A 67 6.29 -9.42 8.37
N GLU A 68 6.75 -10.50 9.01
CA GLU A 68 8.20 -10.75 9.20
C GLU A 68 8.92 -11.12 7.90
N LYS A 69 8.21 -11.77 6.97
CA LYS A 69 8.68 -12.14 5.63
C LYS A 69 7.54 -11.97 4.64
N SER A 70 7.85 -11.66 3.39
CA SER A 70 6.88 -11.81 2.32
C SER A 70 6.50 -13.29 2.17
N GLY A 71 5.21 -13.60 1.98
CA GLY A 71 4.74 -14.94 1.59
C GLY A 71 5.15 -15.35 0.17
N LEU A 72 6.12 -14.65 -0.41
CA LEU A 72 6.65 -14.84 -1.74
C LEU A 72 7.89 -15.72 -1.68
N ASP A 73 7.77 -16.99 -2.04
CA ASP A 73 8.92 -17.90 -2.05
C ASP A 73 9.97 -17.54 -3.13
N PHE A 74 9.56 -16.90 -4.21
CA PHE A 74 10.41 -16.56 -5.36
C PHE A 74 10.90 -15.10 -5.36
N LEU A 75 10.32 -14.25 -4.50
CA LEU A 75 10.73 -12.88 -4.26
C LEU A 75 11.07 -12.74 -2.78
N PRO A 76 12.34 -12.96 -2.38
CA PRO A 76 12.76 -12.74 -1.01
C PRO A 76 12.66 -11.24 -0.70
N CYS A 77 11.53 -10.84 -0.11
CA CYS A 77 11.36 -9.52 0.45
C CYS A 77 11.70 -9.63 1.95
N CYS A 78 12.79 -8.96 2.32
CA CYS A 78 13.61 -9.16 3.55
C CYS A 78 14.60 -10.32 3.49
#